data_AF-A0A3C2DAK4-F1
#
_entry.id   AF-A0A3C2DAK4-F1
#
_cell.length_a   1.000
_cell.length_b   1.000
_cell.length_c   1.000
_cell.angle_alpha   90.00
_cell.angle_beta   90.00
_cell.angle_gamma   90.00
#
_symmetry.space_group_name_H-M   'P 1'
#
loop_
_entity.id
_entity.type
_entity.pdbx_description
1 polymer ?
#
loop_
_entity_poly.entity_id
_entity_poly.type
_entity_poly.pdbx_seq_one_letter_code
_entity_poly.pdbx_strand_id
1 'polypeptide(L)'
;MSRISSVLLIAFLLVNSMLFAGLQAKPKINILLLSGKNNHEWQKTTPKLQEIFNQSNLFSVSVTERPDTLNEQSLKPFRLIVNNWNSWPEKNCTWPESTINAIRNFVNSGGGIVFVHAAGSANYDWPDYQNMGAVSWGDSTKHGKIDAFQVKFTESDCPVTKGLANFWTTDELWVNSRITRSHQVLAEAFAPVSNSGSGEMEPILFCGNSGKGRTFTTLLGHDENTMINLGFQALLLRGSEWAATGKVTQKVQDELSPDKASRKLAWLKDANSVTLLNNGKIVWQHHFDKAEGKPYFHPLSTIVGSVLTGLRPEDHPWHRAVWFSWKYINGLNYWEEDPKTGKSEGITELKSVKYELEKDFGAEFKMQLSYHPPTGDELLHELRSVKLSAPATDGSYFMDWESTFTALADEVVLDRTPLPDEPKGKSWGGYAGFSARMNNQLWDVKTINDSGEKEQLHGKASRWITYEMKDLKGKTVSMTIFDHPSNPNHPNNWFISNDRATPFYYFSPAVVFDQKMILKKGEKLKLKYRLLVSSGELNQAILNSNWNQFKTK
;
A
#
# COMPACT_ATOMS: atom_id res chain seq x y z
N MET A 1 65.90 -43.40 5.90
CA MET A 1 64.42 -43.34 5.78
C MET A 1 63.97 -42.20 6.69
N SER A 2 63.23 -41.16 6.35
CA SER A 2 62.61 -40.66 5.12
C SER A 2 62.48 -39.14 5.30
N ARG A 3 62.81 -38.36 4.26
CA ARG A 3 62.43 -36.95 4.15
C ARG A 3 60.91 -36.87 3.99
N ILE A 4 60.23 -35.96 4.69
CA ILE A 4 59.00 -35.23 4.31
C ILE A 4 58.61 -34.39 5.52
N SER A 5 58.45 -33.07 5.35
CA SER A 5 57.48 -32.17 6.01
C SER A 5 58.04 -30.75 6.12
N SER A 6 57.84 -29.89 5.10
CA SER A 6 57.98 -28.42 5.22
C SER A 6 57.40 -27.64 4.03
N VAL A 7 56.28 -28.05 3.41
CA VAL A 7 55.71 -27.30 2.25
C VAL A 7 54.20 -27.00 2.38
N LEU A 8 53.54 -27.29 3.49
CA LEU A 8 52.06 -27.20 3.59
C LEU A 8 51.54 -26.14 4.58
N LEU A 9 52.19 -24.97 4.66
CA LEU A 9 51.70 -23.88 5.53
C LEU A 9 51.70 -22.46 4.92
N ILE A 10 51.79 -22.33 3.58
CA ILE A 10 51.71 -21.02 2.90
C ILE A 10 50.52 -20.93 1.92
N ALA A 11 49.81 -22.04 1.64
CA ALA A 11 48.66 -22.03 0.72
C ALA A 11 47.30 -21.72 1.39
N PHE A 12 47.22 -21.65 2.72
CA PHE A 12 45.94 -21.48 3.44
C PHE A 12 45.63 -20.03 3.86
N LEU A 13 46.54 -19.07 3.62
CA LEU A 13 46.37 -17.66 3.99
C LEU A 13 46.07 -16.72 2.80
N LEU A 14 46.00 -17.25 1.57
CA LEU A 14 45.73 -16.45 0.35
C LEU A 14 44.37 -16.75 -0.31
N VAL A 15 43.55 -17.64 0.25
CA VAL A 15 42.21 -17.98 -0.30
C VAL A 15 41.06 -17.31 0.47
N ASN A 16 41.32 -16.66 1.60
CA ASN A 16 40.28 -16.00 2.42
C ASN A 16 40.13 -14.49 2.20
N SER A 17 40.88 -13.88 1.27
CA SER A 17 40.81 -12.44 0.99
C SER A 17 39.95 -12.08 -0.23
N MET A 18 39.31 -13.04 -0.92
CA MET A 18 38.47 -12.79 -2.10
C MET A 18 36.95 -12.91 -1.87
N LEU A 19 36.48 -13.14 -0.64
CA LEU A 19 35.04 -13.31 -0.34
C LEU A 19 34.37 -12.13 0.39
N PHE A 20 35.11 -11.04 0.64
CA PHE A 20 34.53 -9.75 1.06
C PHE A 20 34.61 -8.74 -0.08
N ALA A 21 34.06 -9.09 -1.25
CA ALA A 21 33.48 -8.06 -2.10
C ALA A 21 32.24 -7.56 -1.34
N GLY A 22 32.45 -6.61 -0.44
CA GLY A 22 31.36 -5.92 0.25
C GLY A 22 30.34 -5.50 -0.80
N LEU A 23 29.05 -5.76 -0.54
CA LEU A 23 27.97 -5.15 -1.30
C LEU A 23 28.13 -3.64 -1.16
N GLN A 24 28.89 -3.03 -2.07
CA GLN A 24 28.99 -1.58 -2.14
C GLN A 24 27.61 -1.12 -2.59
N ALA A 25 26.89 -0.46 -1.69
CA ALA A 25 25.56 0.08 -2.00
C ALA A 25 25.67 0.92 -3.28
N LYS A 26 24.76 0.67 -4.24
CA LYS A 26 24.74 1.45 -5.48
C LYS A 26 24.66 2.94 -5.12
N PRO A 27 25.45 3.81 -5.76
CA PRO A 27 25.41 5.23 -5.46
C PRO A 27 24.00 5.77 -5.73
N LYS A 28 23.45 6.49 -4.76
CA LYS A 28 22.13 7.12 -4.85
C LYS A 28 22.18 8.38 -5.71
N ILE A 29 21.07 8.70 -6.36
CA ILE A 29 20.90 9.95 -7.11
C ILE A 29 20.67 11.08 -6.11
N ASN A 30 21.59 12.03 -6.01
CA ASN A 30 21.43 13.19 -5.15
C ASN A 30 20.40 14.15 -5.74
N ILE A 31 19.35 14.46 -4.97
CA ILE A 31 18.28 15.37 -5.38
C ILE A 31 18.17 16.53 -4.38
N LEU A 32 17.83 17.71 -4.89
CA LEU A 32 17.45 18.87 -4.08
C LEU A 32 15.95 19.12 -4.24
N LEU A 33 15.19 18.94 -3.17
CA LEU A 33 13.77 19.26 -3.08
C LEU A 33 13.57 20.71 -2.65
N LEU A 34 12.96 21.52 -3.51
CA LEU A 34 12.62 22.91 -3.23
C LEU A 34 11.27 22.97 -2.52
N SER A 35 11.23 23.68 -1.40
CA SER A 35 10.08 23.87 -0.52
C SER A 35 10.10 25.29 0.10
N GLY A 36 9.26 25.56 1.10
CA GLY A 36 9.26 26.78 1.91
C GLY A 36 8.22 27.84 1.56
N LYS A 37 7.64 27.79 0.35
CA LYS A 37 6.46 28.57 -0.04
C LYS A 37 5.67 27.82 -1.10
N ASN A 38 4.37 27.68 -0.89
CA ASN A 38 3.43 27.04 -1.81
C ASN A 38 2.02 27.41 -1.33
N ASN A 39 1.08 27.62 -2.25
CA ASN A 39 -0.34 27.83 -1.90
C ASN A 39 -1.04 26.55 -1.41
N HIS A 40 -0.43 25.38 -1.57
CA HIS A 40 -0.85 24.10 -0.99
C HIS A 40 -0.11 23.84 0.34
N GLU A 41 -0.55 22.82 1.09
CA GLU A 41 0.01 22.45 2.41
C GLU A 41 1.41 21.83 2.32
N TRP A 42 2.41 22.61 1.91
CA TRP A 42 3.78 22.14 1.66
C TRP A 42 4.45 21.55 2.90
N GLN A 43 4.05 21.95 4.10
CA GLN A 43 4.50 21.37 5.36
C GLN A 43 4.09 19.90 5.50
N LYS A 44 3.08 19.44 4.75
CA LYS A 44 2.67 18.03 4.67
C LYS A 44 3.18 17.36 3.40
N THR A 45 3.06 18.02 2.24
CA THR A 45 3.48 17.42 0.97
C THR A 45 5.00 17.27 0.86
N THR A 46 5.81 18.17 1.43
CA THR A 46 7.28 18.08 1.38
C THR A 46 7.80 16.86 2.15
N PRO A 47 7.40 16.61 3.41
CA PRO A 47 7.74 15.36 4.09
C PRO A 47 7.28 14.12 3.33
N LYS A 48 6.08 14.14 2.71
CA LYS A 48 5.57 12.98 1.96
C LYS A 48 6.37 12.70 0.69
N LEU A 49 6.76 13.73 -0.07
CA LEU A 49 7.68 13.59 -1.20
C LEU A 49 9.03 13.04 -0.75
N GLN A 50 9.58 13.56 0.35
CA GLN A 50 10.85 13.07 0.91
C GLN A 50 10.74 11.58 1.31
N GLU A 51 9.64 11.18 1.92
CA GLU A 51 9.35 9.79 2.28
C GLU A 51 9.34 8.88 1.04
N ILE A 52 8.61 9.24 -0.02
CA ILE A 52 8.52 8.47 -1.27
C ILE A 52 9.92 8.25 -1.87
N PHE A 53 10.73 9.30 -1.96
CA PHE A 53 12.10 9.20 -2.47
C PHE A 53 13.00 8.33 -1.59
N ASN A 54 12.91 8.48 -0.26
CA ASN A 54 13.71 7.70 0.68
C ASN A 54 13.36 6.20 0.62
N GLN A 55 12.07 5.86 0.58
CA GLN A 55 11.57 4.48 0.52
C GLN A 55 12.01 3.74 -0.76
N SER A 56 12.20 4.47 -1.87
CA SER A 56 12.70 3.87 -3.12
C SER A 56 14.14 3.34 -3.03
N ASN A 57 14.91 3.81 -2.04
CA ASN A 57 16.34 3.56 -1.89
C ASN A 57 17.21 3.95 -3.10
N LEU A 58 16.67 4.69 -4.08
CA LEU A 58 17.37 5.14 -5.29
C LEU A 58 17.92 6.57 -5.16
N PHE A 59 17.32 7.39 -4.29
CA PHE A 59 17.61 8.81 -4.16
C PHE A 59 18.17 9.15 -2.79
N SER A 60 19.05 10.16 -2.76
CA SER A 60 19.48 10.85 -1.55
C SER A 60 18.87 12.25 -1.59
N VAL A 61 18.05 12.58 -0.59
CA VAL A 61 17.21 13.79 -0.61
C VAL A 61 17.79 14.85 0.31
N SER A 62 18.03 16.04 -0.23
CA SER A 62 18.20 17.27 0.55
C SER A 62 17.02 18.20 0.31
N VAL A 63 16.56 18.90 1.35
CA VAL A 63 15.45 19.86 1.26
C VAL A 63 15.99 21.26 1.50
N THR A 64 15.51 22.24 0.73
CA THR A 64 15.70 23.66 1.02
C THR A 64 14.35 24.36 1.07
N GLU A 65 14.11 25.12 2.13
CA GLU A 65 12.96 26.02 2.25
C GLU A 65 13.29 27.44 1.77
N ARG A 66 14.53 27.65 1.28
CA ARG A 66 15.05 28.94 0.81
C ARG A 66 15.62 28.83 -0.60
N PRO A 67 14.79 28.47 -1.61
CA PRO A 67 15.27 28.35 -2.98
C PRO A 67 15.82 29.68 -3.53
N ASP A 68 15.38 30.82 -2.98
CA ASP A 68 15.88 32.18 -3.27
C ASP A 68 17.35 32.41 -2.90
N THR A 69 17.99 31.46 -2.18
CA THR A 69 19.41 31.53 -1.80
C THR A 69 20.32 30.65 -2.66
N LEU A 70 19.74 29.90 -3.61
CA LEU A 70 20.50 28.98 -4.44
C LEU A 70 21.48 29.71 -5.34
N ASN A 71 22.65 29.10 -5.48
CA ASN A 71 23.73 29.52 -6.38
C ASN A 71 24.43 28.28 -6.97
N GLU A 72 25.31 28.47 -7.94
CA GLU A 72 25.98 27.37 -8.64
C GLU A 72 26.71 26.42 -7.69
N GLN A 73 27.42 26.95 -6.67
CA GLN A 73 28.16 26.13 -5.71
C GLN A 73 27.23 25.24 -4.89
N SER A 74 26.08 25.77 -4.46
CA SER A 74 25.07 24.99 -3.74
C SER A 74 24.43 23.89 -4.58
N LEU A 75 24.39 24.04 -5.91
CA LEU A 75 23.78 23.06 -6.82
C LEU A 75 24.75 21.96 -7.29
N LYS A 76 26.07 22.17 -7.19
CA LYS A 76 27.10 21.19 -7.60
C LYS A 76 26.90 19.75 -7.09
N PRO A 77 26.44 19.50 -5.84
CA PRO A 77 26.28 18.14 -5.33
C PRO A 77 25.13 17.35 -5.95
N PHE A 78 24.20 18.00 -6.64
CA PHE A 78 22.92 17.44 -7.05
C PHE A 78 22.91 17.05 -8.52
N ARG A 79 22.10 16.03 -8.85
CA ARG A 79 21.83 15.62 -10.24
C ARG A 79 20.46 16.06 -10.73
N LEU A 80 19.56 16.35 -9.79
CA LEU A 80 18.16 16.66 -10.02
C LEU A 80 17.68 17.72 -9.02
N ILE A 81 16.90 18.68 -9.52
CA ILE A 81 16.06 19.54 -8.70
C ILE A 81 14.64 18.98 -8.76
N VAL A 82 13.98 18.81 -7.62
CA VAL A 82 12.55 18.52 -7.53
C VAL A 82 11.86 19.74 -6.95
N ASN A 83 10.97 20.35 -7.70
CA ASN A 83 10.34 21.61 -7.33
C ASN A 83 8.93 21.36 -6.78
N ASN A 84 8.76 21.62 -5.48
CA ASN A 84 7.48 21.69 -4.77
C ASN A 84 7.22 23.12 -4.25
N TRP A 85 7.85 24.12 -4.85
CA TRP A 85 7.75 25.52 -4.47
C TRP A 85 6.92 26.30 -5.48
N ASN A 86 6.09 27.22 -5.00
CA ASN A 86 5.50 28.25 -5.85
C ASN A 86 5.25 29.57 -5.10
N SER A 87 4.85 30.58 -5.86
CA SER A 87 4.52 31.90 -5.33
C SER A 87 3.05 32.28 -5.50
N TRP A 88 2.19 31.38 -5.98
CA TRP A 88 0.79 31.70 -6.24
C TRP A 88 0.07 32.20 -4.97
N PRO A 89 -0.79 33.24 -5.05
CA PRO A 89 -1.18 34.02 -6.23
C PRO A 89 -0.27 35.21 -6.58
N GLU A 90 0.87 35.37 -5.90
CA GLU A 90 1.83 36.45 -6.15
C GLU A 90 2.60 36.22 -7.47
N LYS A 91 2.13 36.87 -8.55
CA LYS A 91 2.78 36.78 -9.87
C LYS A 91 4.13 37.50 -9.95
N ASN A 92 4.34 38.54 -9.13
CA ASN A 92 5.55 39.38 -9.11
C ASN A 92 6.64 38.86 -8.16
N CYS A 93 6.48 37.65 -7.62
CA CYS A 93 7.47 37.02 -6.76
C CYS A 93 8.43 36.20 -7.63
N THR A 94 9.58 36.78 -7.93
CA THR A 94 10.61 36.20 -8.79
C THR A 94 11.88 35.99 -7.96
N TRP A 95 12.54 34.84 -8.11
CA TRP A 95 13.80 34.58 -7.44
C TRP A 95 14.90 35.58 -7.86
N PRO A 96 15.91 35.82 -7.00
CA PRO A 96 17.04 36.67 -7.36
C PRO A 96 17.73 36.18 -8.65
N GLU A 97 18.32 37.11 -9.40
CA GLU A 97 18.99 36.80 -10.67
C GLU A 97 20.10 35.75 -10.50
N SER A 98 20.80 35.74 -9.37
CA SER A 98 21.79 34.72 -9.01
C SER A 98 21.20 33.32 -8.98
N THR A 99 20.02 33.14 -8.37
CA THR A 99 19.29 31.87 -8.32
C THR A 99 18.76 31.47 -9.70
N ILE A 100 18.18 32.42 -10.43
CA ILE A 100 17.71 32.20 -11.81
C ILE A 100 18.85 31.67 -12.69
N ASN A 101 20.01 32.35 -12.66
CA ASN A 101 21.18 31.97 -13.44
C ASN A 101 21.72 30.60 -12.99
N ALA A 102 21.78 30.32 -11.69
CA ALA A 102 22.23 29.04 -11.17
C ALA A 102 21.36 27.87 -11.63
N ILE A 103 20.03 27.99 -11.53
CA ILE A 103 19.09 26.95 -11.99
C ILE A 103 19.16 26.81 -13.51
N ARG A 104 19.20 27.92 -14.26
CA ARG A 104 19.35 27.89 -15.72
C ARG A 104 20.63 27.15 -16.14
N ASN A 105 21.77 27.49 -15.54
CA ASN A 105 23.06 26.87 -15.85
C ASN A 105 23.09 25.39 -15.44
N PHE A 106 22.51 25.05 -14.29
CA PHE A 106 22.36 23.67 -13.85
C PHE A 106 21.58 22.82 -14.87
N VAL A 107 20.42 23.29 -15.32
CA VAL A 107 19.61 22.57 -16.32
C VAL A 107 20.32 22.54 -17.68
N ASN A 108 20.85 23.66 -18.17
CA ASN A 108 21.55 23.74 -19.46
C ASN A 108 22.81 22.86 -19.53
N SER A 109 23.49 22.65 -18.41
CA SER A 109 24.67 21.78 -18.32
C SER A 109 24.32 20.29 -18.18
N GLY A 110 23.04 19.93 -18.08
CA GLY A 110 22.56 18.55 -18.08
C GLY A 110 21.88 18.11 -16.79
N GLY A 111 21.79 18.98 -15.77
CA GLY A 111 20.99 18.78 -14.57
C GLY A 111 19.51 18.54 -14.92
N GLY A 112 18.86 17.63 -14.19
CA GLY A 112 17.42 17.38 -14.38
C GLY A 112 16.58 18.34 -13.53
N ILE A 113 15.35 18.62 -13.94
CA ILE A 113 14.38 19.31 -13.08
C ILE A 113 13.01 18.66 -13.17
N VAL A 114 12.35 18.51 -12.02
CA VAL A 114 10.99 17.98 -11.88
C VAL A 114 10.08 19.05 -11.32
N PHE A 115 8.89 19.23 -11.90
CA PHE A 115 7.85 20.12 -11.39
C PHE A 115 6.68 19.27 -10.85
N VAL A 116 6.30 19.52 -9.60
CA VAL A 116 5.19 18.81 -8.94
C VAL A 116 4.02 19.78 -8.78
N HIS A 117 2.86 19.40 -9.32
CA HIS A 117 1.58 20.10 -9.21
C HIS A 117 1.73 21.61 -9.48
N ALA A 118 1.52 22.43 -8.45
CA ALA A 118 1.52 23.89 -8.54
C ALA A 118 2.91 24.54 -8.69
N ALA A 119 3.98 23.76 -8.80
CA ALA A 119 5.32 24.31 -9.05
C ALA A 119 5.41 25.13 -10.34
N GLY A 120 4.54 24.87 -11.34
CA GLY A 120 4.43 25.72 -12.53
C GLY A 120 3.89 27.13 -12.26
N SER A 121 3.26 27.38 -11.11
CA SER A 121 2.59 28.63 -10.74
C SER A 121 3.52 29.64 -10.05
N ALA A 122 4.68 29.88 -10.65
CA ALA A 122 5.74 30.73 -10.09
C ALA A 122 6.60 31.34 -11.19
N ASN A 123 7.38 32.38 -10.85
CA ASN A 123 8.35 33.00 -11.75
C ASN A 123 7.75 33.33 -13.14
N TYR A 124 6.62 34.04 -13.14
CA TYR A 124 5.84 34.32 -14.35
C TYR A 124 6.61 35.16 -15.38
N ASP A 125 7.47 36.05 -14.89
CA ASP A 125 8.33 36.93 -15.70
C ASP A 125 9.60 36.23 -16.21
N TRP A 126 9.77 34.94 -15.95
CA TRP A 126 10.90 34.13 -16.42
C TRP A 126 10.44 33.11 -17.49
N PRO A 127 10.49 33.44 -18.79
CA PRO A 127 10.04 32.56 -19.85
C PRO A 127 10.72 31.18 -19.86
N ASP A 128 12.02 31.10 -19.55
CA ASP A 128 12.70 29.80 -19.54
C ASP A 128 12.14 28.87 -18.45
N TYR A 129 11.73 29.41 -17.29
CA TYR A 129 11.09 28.61 -16.24
C TYR A 129 9.76 28.03 -16.72
N GLN A 130 8.92 28.88 -17.34
CA GLN A 130 7.65 28.46 -17.92
C GLN A 130 7.85 27.39 -19.01
N ASN A 131 8.89 27.54 -19.82
CA ASN A 131 9.26 26.55 -20.83
C ASN A 131 9.77 25.26 -20.19
N MET A 132 10.66 25.32 -19.19
CA MET A 132 11.16 24.14 -18.44
C MET A 132 10.03 23.36 -17.78
N GLY A 133 9.03 24.05 -17.24
CA GLY A 133 7.87 23.44 -16.59
C GLY A 133 6.85 22.85 -17.56
N ALA A 134 6.91 23.19 -18.85
CA ALA A 134 5.93 22.84 -19.91
C ALA A 134 4.52 23.42 -19.73
N VAL A 135 4.06 23.53 -18.50
CA VAL A 135 2.70 23.91 -18.13
C VAL A 135 2.71 24.80 -16.88
N SER A 136 1.81 25.77 -16.83
CA SER A 136 1.64 26.66 -15.69
C SER A 136 0.21 27.13 -15.52
N TRP A 137 -0.07 27.69 -14.34
CA TRP A 137 -1.35 28.33 -14.05
C TRP A 137 -1.47 29.66 -14.80
N GLY A 138 -2.27 29.69 -15.87
CA GLY A 138 -2.55 30.85 -16.68
C GLY A 138 -3.88 31.53 -16.34
N ASP A 139 -4.23 32.57 -17.08
CA ASP A 139 -5.42 33.38 -16.79
C ASP A 139 -6.74 32.64 -17.05
N SER A 140 -6.73 31.61 -17.91
CA SER A 140 -7.88 30.74 -18.17
C SER A 140 -7.90 29.48 -17.30
N THR A 141 -6.84 29.24 -16.52
CA THR A 141 -6.68 28.00 -15.76
C THR A 141 -7.61 28.00 -14.57
N LYS A 142 -8.25 26.86 -14.34
CA LYS A 142 -9.19 26.61 -13.25
C LYS A 142 -9.13 25.14 -12.85
N HIS A 143 -9.82 24.77 -11.78
CA HIS A 143 -10.06 23.38 -11.41
C HIS A 143 -11.48 23.24 -10.82
N GLY A 144 -11.97 22.01 -10.80
CA GLY A 144 -13.17 21.62 -10.06
C GLY A 144 -12.88 21.29 -8.60
N LYS A 145 -13.79 20.56 -7.95
CA LYS A 145 -13.49 19.92 -6.67
C LYS A 145 -12.50 18.77 -6.88
N ILE A 146 -11.75 18.43 -5.83
CA ILE A 146 -10.98 17.17 -5.79
C ILE A 146 -11.94 16.00 -6.07
N ASP A 147 -11.63 15.18 -7.06
CA ASP A 147 -12.46 14.07 -7.49
C ASP A 147 -11.62 12.94 -8.10
N ALA A 148 -12.23 11.77 -8.28
CA ALA A 148 -11.58 10.63 -8.92
C ALA A 148 -11.58 10.78 -10.45
N PHE A 149 -10.42 10.57 -11.07
CA PHE A 149 -10.28 10.53 -12.52
C PHE A 149 -9.20 9.53 -12.96
N GLN A 150 -9.30 9.09 -14.20
CA GLN A 150 -8.33 8.17 -14.79
C GLN A 150 -7.18 8.95 -15.44
N VAL A 151 -5.96 8.61 -15.04
CA VAL A 151 -4.72 8.97 -15.74
C VAL A 151 -4.58 8.03 -16.93
N LYS A 152 -4.80 8.58 -18.13
CA LYS A 152 -4.72 7.85 -19.40
C LYS A 152 -3.40 8.17 -20.09
N PHE A 153 -2.55 7.18 -20.26
CA PHE A 153 -1.29 7.37 -20.97
C PHE A 153 -1.52 7.59 -22.46
N THR A 154 -0.78 8.54 -23.02
CA THR A 154 -0.69 8.75 -24.47
C THR A 154 0.30 7.76 -25.07
N GLU A 155 0.23 7.54 -26.39
CA GLU A 155 1.26 6.79 -27.08
C GLU A 155 2.55 7.64 -27.12
N SER A 156 3.50 7.28 -26.26
CA SER A 156 4.78 7.98 -26.11
C SER A 156 5.92 6.98 -25.94
N ASP A 157 7.06 7.29 -26.56
CA ASP A 157 8.31 6.54 -26.41
C ASP A 157 9.06 6.84 -25.10
N CYS A 158 8.51 7.71 -24.23
CA CYS A 158 9.18 8.08 -22.99
C CYS A 158 9.34 6.88 -22.03
N PRO A 159 10.56 6.62 -21.51
CA PRO A 159 10.81 5.52 -20.57
C PRO A 159 10.00 5.58 -19.26
N VAL A 160 9.49 6.77 -18.90
CA VAL A 160 8.76 7.01 -17.64
C VAL A 160 7.47 6.20 -17.58
N THR A 161 6.70 6.13 -18.67
CA THR A 161 5.38 5.49 -18.70
C THR A 161 5.41 4.06 -19.22
N LYS A 162 6.52 3.64 -19.82
CA LYS A 162 6.67 2.31 -20.42
C LYS A 162 6.26 1.19 -19.45
N GLY A 163 5.30 0.36 -19.88
CA GLY A 163 4.80 -0.79 -19.13
C GLY A 163 3.75 -0.48 -18.05
N LEU A 164 3.38 0.79 -17.85
CA LEU A 164 2.27 1.15 -16.96
C LEU A 164 0.93 0.98 -17.68
N ALA A 165 -0.06 0.47 -16.95
CA ALA A 165 -1.46 0.56 -17.31
C ALA A 165 -2.05 1.88 -16.81
N ASN A 166 -3.07 2.39 -17.51
CA ASN A 166 -3.87 3.51 -17.03
C ASN A 166 -4.37 3.24 -15.61
N PHE A 167 -4.39 4.28 -14.78
CA PHE A 167 -4.77 4.13 -13.38
C PHE A 167 -5.67 5.27 -12.92
N TRP A 168 -6.41 5.03 -11.85
CA TRP A 168 -7.27 6.00 -11.19
C TRP A 168 -6.53 6.64 -10.02
N THR A 169 -6.77 7.94 -9.86
CA THR A 169 -6.32 8.73 -8.72
C THR A 169 -7.45 9.62 -8.25
N THR A 170 -7.32 10.21 -7.06
CA THR A 170 -8.19 11.27 -6.56
C THR A 170 -7.31 12.48 -6.27
N ASP A 171 -7.58 13.57 -6.97
CA ASP A 171 -6.71 14.75 -7.01
C ASP A 171 -7.48 15.97 -7.54
N GLU A 172 -6.83 17.12 -7.54
CA GLU A 172 -7.27 18.33 -8.25
C GLU A 172 -6.85 18.27 -9.72
N LEU A 173 -7.83 18.28 -10.64
CA LEU A 173 -7.57 18.31 -12.08
C LEU A 173 -7.57 19.76 -12.59
N TRP A 174 -6.42 20.25 -13.05
CA TRP A 174 -6.32 21.54 -13.73
C TRP A 174 -6.92 21.47 -15.13
N VAL A 175 -7.63 22.54 -15.50
CA VAL A 175 -8.41 22.68 -16.72
C VAL A 175 -7.99 23.96 -17.43
N ASN A 176 -7.82 23.92 -18.76
CA ASN A 176 -7.36 25.05 -19.56
C ASN A 176 -6.01 25.63 -19.07
N SER A 177 -5.07 24.74 -18.74
CA SER A 177 -3.72 25.11 -18.32
C SER A 177 -2.95 25.83 -19.43
N ARG A 178 -2.07 26.77 -19.07
CA ARG A 178 -1.18 27.41 -20.05
C ARG A 178 -0.05 26.44 -20.40
N ILE A 179 -0.06 25.91 -21.63
CA ILE A 179 0.95 24.94 -22.10
C ILE A 179 1.89 25.62 -23.11
N THR A 180 3.21 25.47 -22.93
CA THR A 180 4.23 26.06 -23.81
C THR A 180 4.56 25.21 -25.05
N ARG A 181 3.96 24.02 -25.18
CA ARG A 181 4.12 23.03 -26.27
C ARG A 181 5.56 22.56 -26.55
N SER A 182 6.49 22.88 -25.67
CA SER A 182 7.91 22.51 -25.78
C SER A 182 8.23 21.07 -25.35
N HIS A 183 7.22 20.34 -24.85
CA HIS A 183 7.36 19.03 -24.22
C HIS A 183 6.34 18.04 -24.77
N GLN A 184 6.68 16.76 -24.68
CA GLN A 184 5.76 15.68 -25.02
C GLN A 184 4.77 15.46 -23.88
N VAL A 185 3.48 15.33 -24.22
CA VAL A 185 2.43 14.90 -23.30
C VAL A 185 2.54 13.38 -23.12
N LEU A 186 2.61 12.93 -21.87
CA LEU A 186 2.73 11.53 -21.47
C LEU A 186 1.41 10.93 -20.98
N ALA A 187 0.54 11.77 -20.43
CA ALA A 187 -0.76 11.36 -19.94
C ALA A 187 -1.75 12.52 -19.94
N GLU A 188 -3.00 12.15 -20.06
CA GLU A 188 -4.15 13.06 -20.05
C GLU A 188 -5.21 12.53 -19.08
N ALA A 189 -6.10 13.41 -18.62
CA ALA A 189 -7.28 13.05 -17.84
C ALA A 189 -8.52 13.74 -18.39
N PHE A 190 -9.65 13.05 -18.42
CA PHE A 190 -10.91 13.64 -18.86
C PHE A 190 -11.43 14.63 -17.80
N ALA A 191 -11.72 15.86 -18.21
CA ALA A 191 -12.23 16.91 -17.33
C ALA A 191 -13.76 17.09 -17.51
N PRO A 192 -14.60 16.46 -16.69
CA PRO A 192 -16.04 16.49 -16.88
C PRO A 192 -16.63 17.88 -16.62
N VAL A 193 -17.55 18.33 -17.50
CA VAL A 193 -18.27 19.61 -17.35
C VAL A 193 -19.01 19.69 -16.01
N SER A 194 -19.49 18.55 -15.48
CA SER A 194 -20.17 18.45 -14.18
C SER A 194 -19.30 18.84 -12.99
N ASN A 195 -17.96 18.80 -13.13
CA ASN A 195 -17.01 19.23 -12.10
C ASN A 195 -16.15 20.41 -12.63
N SER A 196 -16.81 21.40 -13.25
CA SER A 196 -16.17 22.62 -13.79
C SER A 196 -15.10 22.38 -14.87
N GLY A 197 -15.07 21.19 -15.47
CA GLY A 197 -14.15 20.79 -16.54
C GLY A 197 -14.44 21.43 -17.90
N SER A 198 -13.56 21.15 -18.87
CA SER A 198 -13.68 21.58 -20.27
C SER A 198 -14.59 20.66 -21.10
N GLY A 199 -14.86 19.44 -20.61
CA GLY A 199 -15.53 18.38 -21.39
C GLY A 199 -14.56 17.59 -22.28
N GLU A 200 -13.26 17.83 -22.16
CA GLU A 200 -12.21 17.26 -23.01
C GLU A 200 -11.13 16.56 -22.18
N MET A 201 -10.15 15.94 -22.86
CA MET A 201 -8.94 15.43 -22.23
C MET A 201 -7.96 16.57 -21.97
N GLU A 202 -7.56 16.74 -20.70
CA GLU A 202 -6.56 17.72 -20.26
C GLU A 202 -5.18 17.04 -20.12
N PRO A 203 -4.10 17.60 -20.70
CA PRO A 203 -2.74 17.12 -20.47
C PRO A 203 -2.28 17.33 -19.02
N ILE A 204 -1.84 16.26 -18.36
CA ILE A 204 -1.48 16.28 -16.93
C ILE A 204 -0.05 15.82 -16.63
N LEU A 205 0.66 15.30 -17.64
CA LEU A 205 1.99 14.73 -17.46
C LEU A 205 2.84 15.05 -18.69
N PHE A 206 4.04 15.57 -18.47
CA PHE A 206 4.90 16.06 -19.53
C PHE A 206 6.35 15.60 -19.32
N CYS A 207 7.05 15.37 -20.42
CA CYS A 207 8.51 15.24 -20.39
C CYS A 207 9.16 15.93 -21.57
N GLY A 208 10.41 16.35 -21.40
CA GLY A 208 11.17 16.95 -22.48
C GLY A 208 12.58 17.33 -22.06
N ASN A 209 13.10 18.33 -22.74
CA ASN A 209 14.45 18.82 -22.56
C ASN A 209 14.46 20.35 -22.50
N SER A 210 15.37 20.87 -21.68
CA SER A 210 15.76 22.28 -21.70
C SER A 210 17.28 22.35 -21.69
N GLY A 211 17.87 22.90 -22.76
CA GLY A 211 19.30 22.72 -23.03
C GLY A 211 19.67 21.23 -23.07
N LYS A 212 20.71 20.83 -22.32
CA LYS A 212 21.10 19.42 -22.16
C LYS A 212 20.34 18.70 -21.03
N GLY A 213 19.59 19.45 -20.23
CA GLY A 213 18.82 18.94 -19.10
C GLY A 213 17.55 18.26 -19.55
N ARG A 214 17.03 17.38 -18.68
CA ARG A 214 15.73 16.72 -18.86
C ARG A 214 14.75 17.24 -17.83
N THR A 215 13.53 17.46 -18.29
CA THR A 215 12.46 18.11 -17.56
C THR A 215 11.27 17.15 -17.50
N PHE A 216 10.72 16.97 -16.30
CA PHE A 216 9.51 16.18 -16.10
C PHE A 216 8.52 16.97 -15.26
N THR A 217 7.27 17.06 -15.71
CA THR A 217 6.23 17.79 -14.99
C THR A 217 5.04 16.89 -14.79
N THR A 218 4.57 16.82 -13.55
CA THR A 218 3.29 16.21 -13.21
C THR A 218 2.38 17.29 -12.64
N LEU A 219 1.17 17.41 -13.17
CA LEU A 219 0.11 18.22 -12.56
C LEU A 219 -0.61 17.49 -11.43
N LEU A 220 -0.23 16.23 -11.15
CA LEU A 220 -0.74 15.50 -10.00
C LEU A 220 0.00 15.90 -8.74
N GLY A 221 -0.63 15.69 -7.58
CA GLY A 221 -0.01 15.81 -6.26
C GLY A 221 -0.44 17.04 -5.48
N HIS A 222 -1.74 17.33 -5.46
CA HIS A 222 -2.30 18.44 -4.69
C HIS A 222 -2.05 18.31 -3.18
N ASP A 223 -2.22 17.12 -2.61
CA ASP A 223 -2.10 16.84 -1.17
C ASP A 223 -1.49 15.46 -0.84
N GLU A 224 -1.33 15.15 0.45
CA GLU A 224 -0.83 13.85 0.89
C GLU A 224 -1.71 12.65 0.47
N ASN A 225 -3.01 12.84 0.27
CA ASN A 225 -3.92 11.76 -0.15
C ASN A 225 -3.69 11.36 -1.61
N THR A 226 -3.36 12.32 -2.47
CA THR A 226 -2.88 11.98 -3.82
C THR A 226 -1.50 11.32 -3.74
N MET A 227 -0.61 11.80 -2.87
CA MET A 227 0.78 11.30 -2.82
C MET A 227 0.90 9.86 -2.32
N ILE A 228 -0.09 9.34 -1.58
CA ILE A 228 -0.13 7.90 -1.27
C ILE A 228 -0.49 7.03 -2.49
N ASN A 229 -1.01 7.59 -3.58
CA ASN A 229 -1.40 6.82 -4.76
C ASN A 229 -0.18 6.14 -5.42
N LEU A 230 -0.22 4.83 -5.62
CA LEU A 230 0.90 4.08 -6.21
C LEU A 230 1.26 4.56 -7.63
N GLY A 231 0.26 4.96 -8.42
CA GLY A 231 0.47 5.52 -9.75
C GLY A 231 1.20 6.86 -9.70
N PHE A 232 0.82 7.76 -8.80
CA PHE A 232 1.55 9.00 -8.54
C PHE A 232 3.01 8.72 -8.15
N GLN A 233 3.24 7.85 -7.16
CA GLN A 233 4.58 7.53 -6.69
C GLN A 233 5.46 6.92 -7.80
N ALA A 234 4.89 6.01 -8.60
CA ALA A 234 5.59 5.42 -9.73
C ALA A 234 5.98 6.48 -10.77
N LEU A 235 5.08 7.42 -11.10
CA LEU A 235 5.38 8.51 -12.03
C LEU A 235 6.43 9.47 -11.47
N LEU A 236 6.33 9.87 -10.20
CA LEU A 236 7.29 10.75 -9.56
C LEU A 236 8.70 10.14 -9.56
N LEU A 237 8.82 8.88 -9.11
CA LEU A 237 10.12 8.21 -9.00
C LEU A 237 10.71 7.91 -10.38
N ARG A 238 9.91 7.42 -11.34
CA ARG A 238 10.38 7.11 -12.70
C ARG A 238 10.71 8.38 -13.49
N GLY A 239 9.88 9.41 -13.36
CA GLY A 239 10.12 10.74 -13.93
C GLY A 239 11.39 11.39 -13.39
N SER A 240 11.62 11.29 -12.09
CA SER A 240 12.83 11.79 -11.43
C SER A 240 14.08 11.02 -11.83
N GLU A 241 14.02 9.68 -11.88
CA GLU A 241 15.15 8.85 -12.34
C GLU A 241 15.50 9.17 -13.80
N TRP A 242 14.48 9.30 -14.64
CA TRP A 242 14.67 9.66 -16.05
C TRP A 242 15.24 11.07 -16.21
N ALA A 243 14.70 12.07 -15.49
CA ALA A 243 15.24 13.42 -15.55
C ALA A 243 16.72 13.45 -15.10
N ALA A 244 17.05 12.73 -14.04
CA ALA A 244 18.42 12.61 -13.54
C ALA A 244 19.36 11.83 -14.46
N THR A 245 18.92 10.74 -15.11
CA THR A 245 19.85 9.77 -15.73
C THR A 245 19.61 9.48 -17.21
N GLY A 246 18.42 9.81 -17.72
CA GLY A 246 17.93 9.44 -19.05
C GLY A 246 17.45 7.99 -19.12
N LYS A 247 17.43 7.26 -18.01
CA LYS A 247 17.02 5.86 -17.91
C LYS A 247 15.98 5.69 -16.82
N VAL A 248 15.25 4.58 -16.90
CA VAL A 248 14.36 4.11 -15.85
C VAL A 248 14.66 2.65 -15.60
N THR A 249 15.08 2.32 -14.38
CA THR A 249 15.48 0.95 -13.98
C THR A 249 14.50 0.32 -13.00
N GLN A 250 13.57 1.12 -12.48
CA GLN A 250 12.49 0.67 -11.60
C GLN A 250 11.55 -0.31 -12.30
N LYS A 251 11.17 -1.37 -11.60
CA LYS A 251 10.14 -2.31 -12.05
C LYS A 251 8.76 -1.68 -11.88
N VAL A 252 7.86 -1.99 -12.80
CA VAL A 252 6.44 -1.66 -12.65
C VAL A 252 5.83 -2.61 -11.63
N GLN A 253 5.06 -2.06 -10.68
CA GLN A 253 4.30 -2.83 -9.69
C GLN A 253 3.16 -3.60 -10.36
N ASP A 254 2.71 -4.71 -9.78
CA ASP A 254 1.74 -5.60 -10.41
C ASP A 254 0.37 -4.94 -10.61
N GLU A 255 0.00 -4.05 -9.69
CA GLU A 255 -1.23 -3.26 -9.64
C GLU A 255 -1.27 -2.23 -10.78
N LEU A 256 -0.11 -1.75 -11.21
CA LEU A 256 0.08 -0.79 -12.31
C LEU A 256 0.48 -1.46 -13.62
N SER A 257 0.59 -2.79 -13.66
CA SER A 257 0.90 -3.53 -14.88
C SER A 257 -0.37 -3.94 -15.63
N PRO A 258 -0.35 -3.98 -16.97
CA PRO A 258 -1.46 -4.53 -17.77
C PRO A 258 -1.84 -5.95 -17.35
N ASP A 259 -3.11 -6.31 -17.55
CA ASP A 259 -3.59 -7.65 -17.27
C ASP A 259 -3.17 -8.64 -18.35
N LYS A 260 -2.99 -9.90 -17.93
CA LYS A 260 -2.66 -11.01 -18.84
C LYS A 260 -3.81 -12.01 -18.84
N ALA A 261 -4.28 -12.39 -20.03
CA ALA A 261 -5.44 -13.26 -20.19
C ALA A 261 -5.16 -14.76 -19.89
N SER A 262 -3.89 -15.20 -19.91
CA SER A 262 -3.56 -16.62 -19.67
C SER A 262 -3.58 -16.98 -18.17
N ARG A 263 -3.85 -18.23 -17.82
CA ARG A 263 -3.67 -18.76 -16.45
C ARG A 263 -2.40 -19.59 -16.39
N LYS A 264 -1.39 -19.11 -15.66
CA LYS A 264 -0.12 -19.82 -15.46
C LYS A 264 0.20 -19.82 -13.98
N LEU A 265 -0.37 -20.79 -13.28
CA LEU A 265 -0.20 -20.94 -11.83
C LEU A 265 1.16 -21.54 -11.49
N ALA A 266 1.76 -21.06 -10.41
CA ALA A 266 3.03 -21.58 -9.90
C ALA A 266 3.13 -21.38 -8.39
N TRP A 267 3.87 -22.27 -7.74
CA TRP A 267 4.25 -22.14 -6.34
C TRP A 267 5.59 -21.44 -6.19
N LEU A 268 5.68 -20.50 -5.25
CA LEU A 268 6.93 -19.98 -4.72
C LEU A 268 6.97 -20.29 -3.22
N LYS A 269 8.11 -20.80 -2.75
CA LYS A 269 8.30 -21.26 -1.36
C LYS A 269 9.55 -20.60 -0.80
N ASP A 270 9.40 -20.01 0.38
CA ASP A 270 10.51 -19.49 1.17
C ASP A 270 10.49 -20.15 2.55
N ALA A 271 11.53 -19.90 3.36
CA ALA A 271 11.63 -20.47 4.71
C ALA A 271 10.42 -20.15 5.59
N ASN A 272 9.88 -18.94 5.46
CA ASN A 272 8.82 -18.39 6.31
C ASN A 272 7.55 -18.02 5.53
N SER A 273 7.44 -18.43 4.25
CA SER A 273 6.25 -18.15 3.45
C SER A 273 5.97 -19.15 2.33
N VAL A 274 4.71 -19.23 1.92
CA VAL A 274 4.26 -19.92 0.70
C VAL A 274 3.38 -18.98 -0.11
N THR A 275 3.60 -18.96 -1.42
CA THR A 275 2.96 -18.04 -2.35
C THR A 275 2.39 -18.77 -3.55
N LEU A 276 1.12 -18.50 -3.88
CA LEU A 276 0.53 -18.84 -5.16
C LEU A 276 0.70 -17.68 -6.14
N LEU A 277 1.32 -17.94 -7.28
CA LEU A 277 1.51 -16.99 -8.37
C LEU A 277 0.56 -17.30 -9.53
N ASN A 278 0.12 -16.27 -10.26
CA ASN A 278 -0.46 -16.39 -11.60
C ASN A 278 0.27 -15.45 -12.57
N ASN A 279 0.88 -16.00 -13.63
CA ASN A 279 1.73 -15.24 -14.57
C ASN A 279 2.86 -14.44 -13.89
N GLY A 280 3.36 -14.93 -12.76
CA GLY A 280 4.37 -14.25 -11.94
C GLY A 280 3.83 -13.21 -10.96
N LYS A 281 2.53 -12.87 -11.00
CA LYS A 281 1.87 -11.99 -10.02
C LYS A 281 1.37 -12.79 -8.83
N ILE A 282 1.39 -12.21 -7.62
CA ILE A 282 0.92 -12.90 -6.41
C ILE A 282 -0.61 -12.94 -6.39
N VAL A 283 -1.17 -14.15 -6.26
CA VAL A 283 -2.60 -14.37 -5.96
C VAL A 283 -2.82 -14.32 -4.45
N TRP A 284 -2.03 -15.06 -3.69
CA TRP A 284 -1.96 -14.95 -2.25
C TRP A 284 -0.58 -15.38 -1.74
N GLN A 285 -0.18 -14.85 -0.59
CA GLN A 285 1.00 -15.28 0.14
C GLN A 285 0.68 -15.44 1.62
N HIS A 286 1.05 -16.58 2.19
CA HIS A 286 0.96 -16.85 3.62
C HIS A 286 2.31 -16.63 4.28
N HIS A 287 2.38 -15.73 5.24
CA HIS A 287 3.53 -15.52 6.12
C HIS A 287 3.34 -16.25 7.44
N PHE A 288 4.33 -17.03 7.83
CA PHE A 288 4.34 -17.83 9.07
C PHE A 288 5.70 -17.77 9.76
N ASP A 289 6.34 -16.60 9.75
CA ASP A 289 7.58 -16.37 10.48
C ASP A 289 7.34 -16.52 11.99
N LYS A 290 8.05 -17.47 12.61
CA LYS A 290 7.94 -17.73 14.05
C LYS A 290 8.40 -16.53 14.89
N ALA A 291 9.33 -15.72 14.39
CA ALA A 291 9.80 -14.53 15.09
C ALA A 291 8.72 -13.45 15.22
N GLU A 292 7.73 -13.45 14.33
CA GLU A 292 6.61 -12.51 14.38
C GLU A 292 5.41 -13.02 15.18
N GLY A 293 5.29 -14.34 15.36
CA GLY A 293 4.30 -14.98 16.24
C GLY A 293 2.84 -14.96 15.76
N LYS A 294 2.46 -13.98 14.91
CA LYS A 294 1.11 -13.80 14.34
C LYS A 294 1.13 -14.09 12.83
N PRO A 295 0.87 -15.33 12.37
CA PRO A 295 0.80 -15.65 10.95
C PRO A 295 -0.34 -14.91 10.25
N TYR A 296 -0.12 -14.50 9.01
CA TYR A 296 -1.06 -13.70 8.23
C TYR A 296 -0.97 -14.00 6.73
N PHE A 297 -1.94 -13.48 5.98
CA PHE A 297 -1.94 -13.50 4.52
C PHE A 297 -1.81 -12.10 3.95
N HIS A 298 -0.75 -11.87 3.18
CA HIS A 298 -0.53 -10.65 2.40
C HIS A 298 0.58 -10.89 1.35
N PRO A 299 0.44 -10.35 0.13
CA PRO A 299 -0.79 -9.79 -0.41
C PRO A 299 -1.84 -10.89 -0.59
N LEU A 300 -3.12 -10.53 -0.42
CA LEU A 300 -4.25 -11.29 -0.91
C LEU A 300 -4.83 -10.53 -2.10
N SER A 301 -4.85 -11.14 -3.28
CA SER A 301 -5.10 -10.47 -4.55
C SER A 301 -6.15 -11.19 -5.38
N THR A 302 -6.76 -10.50 -6.34
CA THR A 302 -7.45 -11.17 -7.44
C THR A 302 -6.47 -12.00 -8.28
N ILE A 303 -6.98 -12.94 -9.10
CA ILE A 303 -6.13 -13.75 -9.97
C ILE A 303 -5.35 -12.93 -11.02
N VAL A 304 -5.76 -11.68 -11.26
CA VAL A 304 -5.09 -10.74 -12.18
C VAL A 304 -4.07 -9.81 -11.48
N GLY A 305 -3.92 -9.95 -10.15
CA GLY A 305 -2.93 -9.25 -9.34
C GLY A 305 -3.39 -7.93 -8.74
N SER A 306 -4.70 -7.68 -8.62
CA SER A 306 -5.21 -6.52 -7.88
C SER A 306 -5.15 -6.86 -6.38
N VAL A 307 -4.31 -6.18 -5.60
CA VAL A 307 -4.10 -6.47 -4.16
C VAL A 307 -5.23 -5.88 -3.31
N LEU A 308 -5.96 -6.73 -2.57
CA LEU A 308 -7.09 -6.34 -1.73
C LEU A 308 -6.70 -5.90 -0.32
N THR A 309 -5.58 -6.37 0.20
CA THR A 309 -5.20 -6.24 1.61
C THR A 309 -4.11 -5.20 1.87
N GLY A 310 -4.15 -4.52 3.01
CA GLY A 310 -3.09 -3.64 3.49
C GLY A 310 -2.31 -4.25 4.66
N LEU A 311 -0.99 -4.27 4.57
CA LEU A 311 -0.09 -4.77 5.62
C LEU A 311 0.60 -3.60 6.34
N ARG A 312 0.47 -3.55 7.66
CA ARG A 312 1.10 -2.56 8.56
C ARG A 312 1.03 -1.12 8.03
N PRO A 313 -0.16 -0.62 7.68
CA PRO A 313 -0.29 0.75 7.20
C PRO A 313 0.14 1.73 8.31
N GLU A 314 0.59 2.91 7.91
CA GLU A 314 1.21 3.92 8.79
C GLU A 314 0.32 4.31 9.99
N ASP A 315 -1.00 4.32 9.79
CA ASP A 315 -2.00 4.61 10.81
C ASP A 315 -2.14 3.50 11.87
N HIS A 316 -1.88 2.25 11.49
CA HIS A 316 -2.03 1.07 12.34
C HIS A 316 -0.96 0.02 12.02
N PRO A 317 0.31 0.22 12.46
CA PRO A 317 1.44 -0.63 12.10
C PRO A 317 1.32 -2.08 12.60
N TRP A 318 0.43 -2.36 13.57
CA TRP A 318 0.15 -3.71 14.07
C TRP A 318 -0.90 -4.48 13.23
N HIS A 319 -1.55 -3.86 12.23
CA HIS A 319 -2.54 -4.54 11.39
C HIS A 319 -1.86 -5.41 10.32
N ARG A 320 -2.25 -6.70 10.26
CA ARG A 320 -1.57 -7.73 9.47
C ARG A 320 -2.44 -8.28 8.34
N ALA A 321 -3.02 -7.41 7.51
CA ALA A 321 -3.81 -7.80 6.33
C ALA A 321 -4.98 -8.76 6.64
N VAL A 322 -4.88 -10.06 6.37
CA VAL A 322 -5.82 -11.08 6.89
C VAL A 322 -5.14 -11.90 7.97
N TRP A 323 -5.60 -11.76 9.21
CA TRP A 323 -5.01 -12.42 10.38
C TRP A 323 -6.05 -12.69 11.47
N PHE A 324 -5.60 -13.35 12.54
CA PHE A 324 -6.38 -13.50 13.76
C PHE A 324 -5.59 -12.98 14.96
N SER A 325 -6.23 -12.20 15.82
CA SER A 325 -5.68 -11.83 17.13
C SER A 325 -6.79 -11.67 18.15
N TRP A 326 -6.55 -12.12 19.38
CA TRP A 326 -7.35 -11.66 20.51
C TRP A 326 -7.00 -10.21 20.83
N LYS A 327 -7.97 -9.47 21.39
CA LYS A 327 -7.74 -8.11 21.87
C LYS A 327 -7.14 -8.14 23.27
N TYR A 328 -7.85 -8.73 24.23
CA TYR A 328 -7.33 -9.02 25.56
C TYR A 328 -7.50 -10.49 25.95
N ILE A 329 -6.51 -11.03 26.67
CA ILE A 329 -6.61 -12.30 27.40
C ILE A 329 -6.18 -12.06 28.83
N ASN A 330 -7.09 -12.31 29.79
CA ASN A 330 -6.87 -12.04 31.22
C ASN A 330 -6.38 -10.59 31.48
N GLY A 331 -6.87 -9.63 30.71
CA GLY A 331 -6.54 -8.20 30.83
C GLY A 331 -5.26 -7.75 30.11
N LEU A 332 -4.42 -8.66 29.60
CA LEU A 332 -3.24 -8.31 28.81
C LEU A 332 -3.59 -8.10 27.33
N ASN A 333 -3.01 -7.09 26.70
CA ASN A 333 -3.23 -6.77 25.30
C ASN A 333 -2.42 -7.67 24.36
N TYR A 334 -3.07 -8.31 23.37
CA TYR A 334 -2.42 -9.12 22.33
C TYR A 334 -2.49 -8.48 20.93
N TRP A 335 -3.19 -7.35 20.79
CA TRP A 335 -3.50 -6.70 19.53
C TRP A 335 -2.47 -5.64 19.16
N GLU A 336 -2.46 -4.51 19.87
CA GLU A 336 -1.54 -3.40 19.61
C GLU A 336 -0.12 -3.80 19.97
N GLU A 337 0.79 -3.51 19.05
CA GLU A 337 2.22 -3.67 19.23
C GLU A 337 2.82 -2.32 19.65
N ASP A 338 3.68 -2.32 20.67
CA ASP A 338 4.42 -1.13 21.05
C ASP A 338 5.29 -0.67 19.87
N PRO A 339 5.20 0.60 19.42
CA PRO A 339 5.89 1.06 18.21
C PRO A 339 7.42 0.98 18.28
N LYS A 340 8.01 0.94 19.49
CA LYS A 340 9.47 0.88 19.67
C LYS A 340 9.99 -0.56 19.58
N THR A 341 9.21 -1.50 20.08
CA THR A 341 9.62 -2.91 20.20
C THR A 341 8.97 -3.83 19.18
N GLY A 342 7.86 -3.41 18.56
CA GLY A 342 7.05 -4.23 17.66
C GLY A 342 6.35 -5.39 18.37
N LYS A 343 6.12 -5.30 19.69
CA LYS A 343 5.54 -6.39 20.50
C LYS A 343 4.34 -5.92 21.29
N SER A 344 3.32 -6.77 21.38
CA SER A 344 2.19 -6.59 22.30
C SER A 344 2.56 -6.99 23.74
N GLU A 345 1.71 -6.65 24.71
CA GLU A 345 1.93 -7.02 26.12
C GLU A 345 1.90 -8.54 26.31
N GLY A 346 0.89 -9.19 25.74
CA GLY A 346 0.79 -10.64 25.63
C GLY A 346 1.52 -11.15 24.38
N ILE A 347 1.98 -12.40 24.44
CA ILE A 347 2.72 -13.05 23.36
C ILE A 347 1.83 -14.08 22.69
N THR A 348 1.61 -13.91 21.38
CA THR A 348 1.14 -14.97 20.49
C THR A 348 2.37 -15.64 19.87
N GLU A 349 2.55 -16.93 20.11
CA GLU A 349 3.71 -17.68 19.62
C GLU A 349 3.27 -18.76 18.61
N LEU A 350 3.88 -18.76 17.42
CA LEU A 350 3.74 -19.85 16.45
C LEU A 350 4.70 -21.00 16.82
N LYS A 351 4.16 -22.06 17.43
CA LYS A 351 4.93 -23.25 17.82
C LYS A 351 5.34 -24.08 16.61
N SER A 352 4.38 -24.37 15.73
CA SER A 352 4.63 -25.16 14.51
C SER A 352 3.68 -24.81 13.38
N VAL A 353 4.15 -25.04 12.16
CA VAL A 353 3.37 -24.97 10.93
C VAL A 353 3.72 -26.17 10.06
N LYS A 354 2.70 -26.81 9.49
CA LYS A 354 2.80 -27.82 8.45
C LYS A 354 1.87 -27.42 7.32
N TYR A 355 2.25 -27.70 6.08
CA TYR A 355 1.38 -27.40 4.95
C TYR A 355 1.46 -28.47 3.86
N GLU A 356 0.37 -28.60 3.13
CA GLU A 356 0.21 -29.47 1.98
C GLU A 356 -0.23 -28.61 0.78
N LEU A 357 0.41 -28.80 -0.37
CA LEU A 357 0.07 -28.10 -1.61
C LEU A 357 -0.51 -29.12 -2.58
N GLU A 358 -1.72 -28.84 -3.05
CA GLU A 358 -2.47 -29.74 -3.91
C GLU A 358 -2.05 -29.59 -5.38
N LYS A 359 -2.28 -30.64 -6.18
CA LYS A 359 -1.93 -30.64 -7.61
C LYS A 359 -2.75 -29.65 -8.44
N ASP A 360 -3.95 -29.34 -7.99
CA ASP A 360 -4.86 -28.38 -8.62
C ASP A 360 -4.59 -26.92 -8.20
N PHE A 361 -3.58 -26.70 -7.36
CA PHE A 361 -3.22 -25.43 -6.73
C PHE A 361 -4.10 -24.99 -5.53
N GLY A 362 -4.80 -25.93 -4.89
CA GLY A 362 -5.25 -25.78 -3.51
C GLY A 362 -4.10 -25.88 -2.49
N ALA A 363 -4.35 -25.48 -1.24
CA ALA A 363 -3.40 -25.64 -0.15
C ALA A 363 -4.09 -25.81 1.21
N GLU A 364 -3.48 -26.56 2.13
CA GLU A 364 -3.88 -26.65 3.53
C GLU A 364 -2.70 -26.33 4.44
N PHE A 365 -2.92 -25.48 5.44
CA PHE A 365 -1.96 -25.13 6.49
C PHE A 365 -2.52 -25.55 7.84
N LYS A 366 -1.71 -26.26 8.63
CA LYS A 366 -2.01 -26.65 10.02
C LYS A 366 -0.98 -26.04 10.93
N MET A 367 -1.43 -25.25 11.90
CA MET A 367 -0.59 -24.49 12.81
C MET A 367 -0.96 -24.79 14.26
N GLN A 368 0.06 -24.73 15.13
CA GLN A 368 -0.12 -24.72 16.57
C GLN A 368 0.37 -23.38 17.10
N LEU A 369 -0.50 -22.67 17.82
CA LEU A 369 -0.19 -21.39 18.43
C LEU A 369 -0.42 -21.45 19.94
N SER A 370 0.31 -20.61 20.67
CA SER A 370 0.25 -20.46 22.12
C SER A 370 0.04 -18.99 22.46
N TYR A 371 -0.77 -18.72 23.48
CA TYR A 371 -1.01 -17.38 24.00
C TYR A 371 -0.60 -17.33 25.47
N HIS A 372 0.33 -16.45 25.80
CA HIS A 372 0.89 -16.39 27.16
C HIS A 372 1.40 -14.98 27.51
N PRO A 373 1.47 -14.64 28.80
CA PRO A 373 2.20 -13.45 29.25
C PRO A 373 3.71 -13.60 28.95
N PRO A 374 4.49 -12.51 28.91
CA PRO A 374 5.94 -12.57 28.71
C PRO A 374 6.67 -13.44 29.74
N THR A 375 6.12 -13.48 30.95
CA THR A 375 6.54 -14.35 32.04
C THR A 375 5.31 -15.04 32.61
N GLY A 376 5.31 -16.37 32.66
CA GLY A 376 4.21 -17.17 33.16
C GLY A 376 3.82 -18.31 32.22
N ASP A 377 2.80 -19.05 32.61
CA ASP A 377 2.34 -20.22 31.88
C ASP A 377 1.46 -19.87 30.67
N GLU A 378 1.38 -20.80 29.72
CA GLU A 378 0.46 -20.72 28.59
C GLU A 378 -0.99 -20.67 29.08
N LEU A 379 -1.74 -19.67 28.62
CA LEU A 379 -3.13 -19.45 29.01
C LEU A 379 -4.07 -20.16 28.04
N LEU A 380 -3.77 -20.08 26.75
CA LEU A 380 -4.62 -20.58 25.67
C LEU A 380 -3.76 -21.25 24.60
N HIS A 381 -4.16 -22.44 24.20
CA HIS A 381 -3.56 -23.17 23.08
C HIS A 381 -4.49 -23.11 21.87
N GLU A 382 -3.97 -22.92 20.66
CA GLU A 382 -4.76 -22.92 19.42
C GLU A 382 -4.24 -23.97 18.42
N LEU A 383 -5.15 -24.80 17.94
CA LEU A 383 -4.98 -25.57 16.70
C LEU A 383 -5.71 -24.85 15.57
N ARG A 384 -4.94 -24.35 14.59
CA ARG A 384 -5.47 -23.60 13.45
C ARG A 384 -5.28 -24.38 12.16
N SER A 385 -6.33 -24.46 11.36
CA SER A 385 -6.33 -25.00 10.00
C SER A 385 -6.80 -23.93 9.02
N VAL A 386 -6.03 -23.68 7.96
CA VAL A 386 -6.41 -22.76 6.88
C VAL A 386 -6.34 -23.51 5.55
N LYS A 387 -7.46 -23.60 4.85
CA LYS A 387 -7.56 -24.25 3.52
C LYS A 387 -7.83 -23.20 2.46
N LEU A 388 -7.02 -23.20 1.41
CA LEU A 388 -7.18 -22.34 0.24
C LEU A 388 -7.63 -23.20 -0.95
N SER A 389 -8.68 -22.77 -1.64
CA SER A 389 -9.07 -23.41 -2.89
C SER A 389 -8.12 -22.99 -4.01
N ALA A 390 -7.97 -23.86 -5.01
CA ALA A 390 -7.51 -23.40 -6.31
C ALA A 390 -8.43 -22.28 -6.83
N PRO A 391 -7.92 -21.31 -7.61
CA PRO A 391 -8.78 -20.35 -8.27
C PRO A 391 -9.80 -21.04 -9.19
N ALA A 392 -11.06 -20.65 -9.12
CA ALA A 392 -12.11 -21.15 -10.01
C ALA A 392 -11.94 -20.60 -11.44
N THR A 393 -12.83 -20.98 -12.35
CA THR A 393 -12.81 -20.51 -13.75
C THR A 393 -13.08 -19.02 -13.88
N ASP A 394 -13.89 -18.45 -12.97
CA ASP A 394 -14.13 -17.01 -12.86
C ASP A 394 -13.02 -16.26 -12.11
N GLY A 395 -11.97 -16.98 -11.69
CA GLY A 395 -10.83 -16.43 -10.96
C GLY A 395 -11.06 -16.22 -9.46
N SER A 396 -12.25 -16.53 -8.94
CA SER A 396 -12.52 -16.47 -7.50
C SER A 396 -11.82 -17.58 -6.73
N TYR A 397 -11.55 -17.39 -5.44
CA TYR A 397 -11.04 -18.45 -4.56
C TYR A 397 -11.47 -18.23 -3.12
N PHE A 398 -11.44 -19.32 -2.34
CA PHE A 398 -11.82 -19.32 -0.93
C PHE A 398 -10.62 -19.54 -0.03
N MET A 399 -10.73 -19.01 1.18
CA MET A 399 -9.93 -19.37 2.36
C MET A 399 -10.89 -19.82 3.46
N ASP A 400 -10.90 -21.12 3.77
CA ASP A 400 -11.60 -21.67 4.92
C ASP A 400 -10.66 -21.64 6.13
N TRP A 401 -11.07 -20.95 7.17
CA TRP A 401 -10.31 -20.78 8.41
C TRP A 401 -11.02 -21.51 9.55
N GLU A 402 -10.31 -22.38 10.24
CA GLU A 402 -10.81 -23.06 11.44
C GLU A 402 -9.78 -22.93 12.57
N SER A 403 -10.22 -22.44 13.73
CA SER A 403 -9.40 -22.35 14.94
C SER A 403 -10.10 -23.06 16.08
N THR A 404 -9.39 -23.94 16.79
CA THR A 404 -9.83 -24.54 18.05
C THR A 404 -8.91 -24.07 19.17
N PHE A 405 -9.44 -23.22 20.04
CA PHE A 405 -8.77 -22.73 21.23
C PHE A 405 -9.08 -23.63 22.42
N THR A 406 -8.09 -23.99 23.23
CA THR A 406 -8.24 -24.76 24.47
C THR A 406 -7.68 -23.95 25.64
N ALA A 407 -8.52 -23.66 26.64
CA ALA A 407 -8.08 -22.96 27.84
C ALA A 407 -7.22 -23.88 28.72
N LEU A 408 -6.07 -23.37 29.16
CA LEU A 408 -5.11 -24.12 29.99
C LEU A 408 -5.07 -23.63 31.44
N ALA A 409 -5.44 -22.36 31.67
CA ALA A 409 -5.62 -21.78 33.00
C ALA A 409 -7.02 -22.10 33.57
N ASP A 410 -7.17 -22.00 34.89
CA ASP A 410 -8.45 -22.21 35.59
C ASP A 410 -9.56 -21.29 35.05
N GLU A 411 -9.18 -20.08 34.67
CA GLU A 411 -10.02 -19.12 33.97
C GLU A 411 -9.23 -18.36 32.89
N VAL A 412 -9.79 -18.34 31.69
CA VAL A 412 -9.32 -17.53 30.56
C VAL A 412 -10.44 -16.60 30.12
N VAL A 413 -10.24 -15.30 30.31
CA VAL A 413 -11.16 -14.22 29.93
C VAL A 413 -10.70 -13.62 28.61
N LEU A 414 -11.48 -13.82 27.57
CA LEU A 414 -11.31 -13.23 26.24
C LEU A 414 -12.16 -11.97 26.17
N ASP A 415 -11.52 -10.80 26.03
CA ASP A 415 -12.21 -9.50 26.13
C ASP A 415 -11.89 -8.58 24.95
N ARG A 416 -12.69 -7.52 24.82
CA ARG A 416 -12.61 -6.46 23.82
C ARG A 416 -12.38 -5.08 24.46
N THR A 417 -12.10 -4.07 23.65
CA THR A 417 -12.25 -2.68 24.13
C THR A 417 -13.73 -2.34 24.29
N PRO A 418 -14.17 -1.80 25.44
CA PRO A 418 -15.57 -1.48 25.71
C PRO A 418 -16.26 -0.61 24.64
N LEU A 419 -17.55 -0.86 24.42
CA LEU A 419 -18.38 -0.10 23.46
C LEU A 419 -18.63 1.32 23.99
N PRO A 420 -18.97 2.30 23.13
CA PRO A 420 -19.15 3.71 23.54
C PRO A 420 -20.10 3.93 24.72
N ASP A 421 -21.11 3.08 24.88
CA ASP A 421 -22.14 3.12 25.91
C ASP A 421 -21.74 2.39 27.21
N GLU A 422 -20.55 1.77 27.25
CA GLU A 422 -19.99 1.10 28.42
C GLU A 422 -19.00 1.98 29.19
N PRO A 423 -18.71 1.68 30.48
CA PRO A 423 -17.67 2.36 31.23
C PRO A 423 -16.30 2.30 30.52
N LYS A 424 -15.69 3.47 30.29
CA LYS A 424 -14.44 3.65 29.51
C LYS A 424 -14.56 3.26 28.02
N GLY A 425 -15.79 3.28 27.51
CA GLY A 425 -16.15 3.05 26.12
C GLY A 425 -15.34 3.85 25.10
N LYS A 426 -15.12 3.26 23.93
CA LYS A 426 -14.45 3.88 22.79
C LYS A 426 -15.31 3.74 21.54
N SER A 427 -15.29 4.74 20.67
CA SER A 427 -15.94 4.72 19.34
C SER A 427 -15.50 3.55 18.47
N TRP A 428 -14.33 2.98 18.74
CA TRP A 428 -13.73 1.84 18.07
C TRP A 428 -13.80 0.54 18.91
N GLY A 429 -14.66 0.47 19.94
CA GLY A 429 -14.82 -0.73 20.76
C GLY A 429 -15.38 -1.94 19.99
N GLY A 430 -15.27 -3.12 20.59
CA GLY A 430 -16.00 -4.32 20.16
C GLY A 430 -15.24 -5.29 19.24
N TYR A 431 -14.03 -4.99 18.76
CA TYR A 431 -13.31 -5.95 17.89
C TYR A 431 -12.43 -6.93 18.67
N ALA A 432 -12.38 -8.17 18.16
CA ALA A 432 -11.33 -9.16 18.35
C ALA A 432 -11.58 -10.33 17.38
N GLY A 433 -10.54 -11.08 17.04
CA GLY A 433 -10.65 -12.33 16.29
C GLY A 433 -10.13 -12.25 14.86
N PHE A 434 -10.85 -12.91 13.93
CA PHE A 434 -10.49 -13.00 12.51
C PHE A 434 -10.82 -11.70 11.79
N SER A 435 -9.86 -11.15 11.05
CA SER A 435 -9.95 -9.75 10.60
C SER A 435 -9.29 -9.54 9.25
N ALA A 436 -9.86 -8.61 8.47
CA ALA A 436 -9.31 -8.15 7.21
C ALA A 436 -9.07 -6.63 7.23
N ARG A 437 -7.82 -6.20 7.08
CA ARG A 437 -7.40 -4.83 6.76
C ARG A 437 -7.24 -4.71 5.25
N MET A 438 -8.02 -3.83 4.64
CA MET A 438 -8.02 -3.65 3.19
C MET A 438 -6.97 -2.64 2.75
N ASN A 439 -6.61 -2.70 1.46
CA ASN A 439 -5.67 -1.81 0.82
C ASN A 439 -6.29 -0.41 0.67
N ASN A 440 -5.65 0.61 1.25
CA ASN A 440 -6.10 2.01 1.20
C ASN A 440 -6.06 2.63 -0.20
N GLN A 441 -5.44 1.95 -1.18
CA GLN A 441 -5.40 2.37 -2.59
C GLN A 441 -6.70 2.05 -3.35
N LEU A 442 -7.54 1.19 -2.78
CA LEU A 442 -8.83 0.87 -3.36
C LEU A 442 -9.82 1.98 -3.04
N TRP A 443 -10.75 2.23 -3.97
CA TRP A 443 -11.70 3.34 -3.88
C TRP A 443 -13.12 2.89 -4.21
N ASP A 444 -14.11 3.78 -4.06
CA ASP A 444 -15.55 3.44 -4.19
C ASP A 444 -15.94 2.24 -3.30
N VAL A 445 -15.50 2.28 -2.04
CA VAL A 445 -15.70 1.20 -1.07
C VAL A 445 -17.18 1.10 -0.69
N LYS A 446 -17.78 -0.06 -0.94
CA LYS A 446 -19.16 -0.39 -0.59
C LYS A 446 -19.17 -1.63 0.28
N THR A 447 -19.91 -1.56 1.38
CA THR A 447 -20.12 -2.68 2.28
C THR A 447 -21.55 -3.16 2.14
N ILE A 448 -21.77 -4.47 2.04
CA ILE A 448 -23.11 -5.05 1.88
C ILE A 448 -23.24 -6.26 2.80
N ASN A 449 -24.35 -6.36 3.54
CA ASN A 449 -24.64 -7.51 4.39
C ASN A 449 -25.60 -8.52 3.74
N ASP A 450 -25.88 -9.59 4.48
CA ASP A 450 -26.71 -10.69 4.04
C ASP A 450 -28.20 -10.35 3.83
N SER A 451 -28.64 -9.20 4.35
CA SER A 451 -29.96 -8.61 4.10
C SER A 451 -29.97 -7.59 2.94
N GLY A 452 -28.80 -7.25 2.38
CA GLY A 452 -28.66 -6.27 1.31
C GLY A 452 -28.53 -4.83 1.79
N GLU A 453 -28.44 -4.61 3.11
CA GLU A 453 -28.18 -3.30 3.70
C GLU A 453 -26.74 -2.85 3.36
N LYS A 454 -26.56 -1.54 3.15
CA LYS A 454 -25.28 -0.97 2.72
C LYS A 454 -24.64 0.01 3.70
N GLU A 455 -25.41 0.49 4.66
CA GLU A 455 -25.04 1.55 5.57
C GLU A 455 -25.22 1.12 7.03
N GLN A 456 -24.45 1.75 7.92
CA GLN A 456 -24.54 1.55 9.37
C GLN A 456 -24.42 0.07 9.76
N LEU A 457 -23.49 -0.65 9.13
CA LEU A 457 -23.29 -2.08 9.35
C LEU A 457 -22.42 -2.39 10.58
N HIS A 458 -21.72 -1.40 11.13
CA HIS A 458 -20.96 -1.55 12.36
C HIS A 458 -21.87 -1.91 13.53
N GLY A 459 -21.54 -2.99 14.24
CA GLY A 459 -22.31 -3.54 15.35
C GLY A 459 -23.58 -4.31 14.93
N LYS A 460 -23.85 -4.45 13.63
CA LYS A 460 -24.99 -5.26 13.17
C LYS A 460 -24.61 -6.73 13.04
N ALA A 461 -25.54 -7.60 13.45
CA ALA A 461 -25.44 -9.04 13.24
C ALA A 461 -25.66 -9.37 11.75
N SER A 462 -24.79 -10.18 11.15
CA SER A 462 -24.93 -10.58 9.75
C SER A 462 -24.23 -11.90 9.46
N ARG A 463 -24.81 -12.76 8.60
CA ARG A 463 -24.19 -14.06 8.24
C ARG A 463 -22.94 -13.90 7.39
N TRP A 464 -22.86 -12.81 6.64
CA TRP A 464 -21.70 -12.43 5.85
C TRP A 464 -21.71 -10.92 5.59
N ILE A 465 -20.53 -10.37 5.38
CA ILE A 465 -20.31 -9.00 4.91
C ILE A 465 -19.37 -9.06 3.72
N THR A 466 -19.70 -8.35 2.65
CA THR A 466 -18.82 -8.14 1.50
C THR A 466 -18.37 -6.70 1.41
N TYR A 467 -17.07 -6.52 1.14
CA TYR A 467 -16.47 -5.27 0.69
C TYR A 467 -16.32 -5.35 -0.82
N GLU A 468 -17.01 -4.49 -1.54
CA GLU A 468 -16.85 -4.24 -2.97
C GLU A 468 -16.08 -2.93 -3.15
N MET A 469 -15.04 -2.95 -3.98
CA MET A 469 -14.16 -1.79 -4.19
C MET A 469 -13.71 -1.73 -5.65
N LYS A 470 -13.12 -0.61 -6.04
CA LYS A 470 -12.44 -0.44 -7.33
C LYS A 470 -10.93 -0.52 -7.13
N ASP A 471 -10.26 -1.31 -7.97
CA ASP A 471 -8.81 -1.32 -8.03
C ASP A 471 -8.25 -0.06 -8.72
N LEU A 472 -6.92 0.06 -8.75
CA LEU A 472 -6.25 1.18 -9.41
C LEU A 472 -6.56 1.28 -10.91
N LYS A 473 -7.05 0.21 -11.56
CA LYS A 473 -7.44 0.23 -12.98
C LYS A 473 -8.94 0.47 -13.17
N GLY A 474 -9.70 0.66 -12.08
CA GLY A 474 -11.14 0.89 -12.08
C GLY A 474 -11.98 -0.38 -12.18
N LYS A 475 -11.37 -1.57 -12.00
CA LYS A 475 -12.10 -2.84 -12.00
C LYS A 475 -12.70 -3.10 -10.63
N THR A 476 -13.92 -3.63 -10.60
CA THR A 476 -14.52 -4.08 -9.34
C THR A 476 -13.78 -5.31 -8.81
N VAL A 477 -13.43 -5.26 -7.53
CA VAL A 477 -12.85 -6.37 -6.76
C VAL A 477 -13.62 -6.51 -5.46
N SER A 478 -13.80 -7.75 -4.99
CA SER A 478 -14.61 -8.02 -3.81
C SER A 478 -13.93 -8.97 -2.84
N MET A 479 -14.10 -8.70 -1.54
CA MET A 479 -13.75 -9.62 -0.46
C MET A 479 -14.97 -9.83 0.43
N THR A 480 -15.38 -11.08 0.63
CA THR A 480 -16.49 -11.44 1.52
C THR A 480 -15.98 -12.31 2.65
N ILE A 481 -16.38 -12.04 3.89
CA ILE A 481 -16.20 -12.96 5.02
C ILE A 481 -17.56 -13.53 5.40
N PHE A 482 -17.60 -14.85 5.63
CA PHE A 482 -18.77 -15.62 6.04
C PHE A 482 -18.59 -16.13 7.46
N ASP A 483 -19.58 -15.88 8.31
CA ASP A 483 -19.67 -16.40 9.67
C ASP A 483 -20.39 -17.75 9.69
N HIS A 484 -19.77 -18.76 10.29
CA HIS A 484 -20.33 -20.11 10.34
C HIS A 484 -21.38 -20.23 11.47
N PRO A 485 -22.50 -20.94 11.28
CA PRO A 485 -23.54 -21.07 12.30
C PRO A 485 -23.14 -21.82 13.58
N SER A 486 -21.98 -22.49 13.58
CA SER A 486 -21.44 -23.12 14.78
C SER A 486 -20.61 -22.16 15.65
N ASN A 487 -20.34 -20.94 15.19
CA ASN A 487 -19.63 -19.96 15.99
C ASN A 487 -20.56 -19.48 17.13
N PRO A 488 -20.01 -19.19 18.31
CA PRO A 488 -20.80 -18.54 19.35
C PRO A 488 -21.31 -17.19 18.86
N ASN A 489 -22.46 -16.77 19.40
CA ASN A 489 -23.13 -15.52 19.04
C ASN A 489 -23.51 -15.40 17.55
N HIS A 490 -23.60 -16.51 16.82
CA HIS A 490 -24.00 -16.46 15.41
C HIS A 490 -25.45 -15.96 15.22
N PRO A 491 -25.71 -15.10 14.20
CA PRO A 491 -24.71 -14.40 13.41
C PRO A 491 -23.99 -13.33 14.22
N ASN A 492 -22.66 -13.31 14.13
CA ASN A 492 -21.84 -12.37 14.89
C ASN A 492 -22.12 -10.91 14.51
N ASN A 493 -22.03 -10.02 15.50
CA ASN A 493 -21.96 -8.58 15.27
C ASN A 493 -20.64 -8.23 14.59
N TRP A 494 -20.69 -7.29 13.65
CA TRP A 494 -19.52 -6.96 12.83
C TRP A 494 -18.85 -5.67 13.28
N PHE A 495 -17.54 -5.71 13.47
CA PHE A 495 -16.76 -4.48 13.49
C PHE A 495 -16.44 -4.09 12.05
N ILE A 496 -16.92 -2.92 11.62
CA ILE A 496 -16.78 -2.41 10.26
C ILE A 496 -16.24 -0.99 10.30
N SER A 497 -15.29 -0.71 9.43
CA SER A 497 -14.88 0.64 9.06
C SER A 497 -14.67 0.72 7.54
N ASN A 498 -15.34 1.67 6.93
CA ASN A 498 -15.33 1.96 5.51
C ASN A 498 -15.22 3.48 5.24
N ASP A 499 -14.85 4.25 6.26
CA ASP A 499 -14.70 5.70 6.15
C ASP A 499 -13.53 6.03 5.22
N ARG A 500 -13.75 6.95 4.29
CA ARG A 500 -12.72 7.42 3.37
C ARG A 500 -11.97 8.64 3.93
N ALA A 501 -12.60 9.41 4.82
CA ALA A 501 -11.95 10.55 5.47
C ALA A 501 -10.87 10.09 6.45
N THR A 502 -11.12 8.95 7.10
CA THR A 502 -10.12 8.22 7.88
C THR A 502 -9.77 6.96 7.09
N PRO A 503 -8.68 6.90 6.29
CA PRO A 503 -8.40 5.81 5.33
C PRO A 503 -8.13 4.46 6.03
N PHE A 504 -9.19 3.90 6.61
CA PHE A 504 -9.22 2.76 7.50
C PHE A 504 -10.34 1.83 7.06
N TYR A 505 -10.04 1.03 6.04
CA TYR A 505 -10.91 -0.02 5.55
C TYR A 505 -10.61 -1.33 6.28
N TYR A 506 -11.57 -1.78 7.08
CA TYR A 506 -11.40 -2.93 7.95
C TYR A 506 -12.75 -3.58 8.27
N PHE A 507 -12.79 -4.91 8.31
CA PHE A 507 -13.96 -5.63 8.79
C PHE A 507 -13.63 -6.98 9.42
N SER A 508 -14.44 -7.35 10.42
CA SER A 508 -14.24 -8.55 11.24
C SER A 508 -15.58 -9.04 11.82
N PRO A 509 -15.92 -10.34 11.71
CA PRO A 509 -16.99 -10.95 12.51
C PRO A 509 -16.52 -11.02 13.96
N ALA A 510 -16.88 -10.00 14.75
CA ALA A 510 -16.30 -9.75 16.05
C ALA A 510 -16.95 -10.65 17.12
N VAL A 511 -16.28 -11.76 17.43
CA VAL A 511 -16.86 -12.85 18.24
C VAL A 511 -17.24 -12.48 19.68
N VAL A 512 -16.59 -11.45 20.22
CA VAL A 512 -16.82 -10.91 21.56
C VAL A 512 -17.28 -9.45 21.50
N PHE A 513 -18.05 -9.07 20.47
CA PHE A 513 -18.43 -7.67 20.24
C PHE A 513 -19.17 -7.04 21.42
N ASP A 514 -20.24 -7.69 21.89
CA ASP A 514 -21.11 -7.14 22.94
C ASP A 514 -20.53 -7.39 24.34
N GLN A 515 -19.84 -8.51 24.54
CA GLN A 515 -19.36 -8.92 25.86
C GLN A 515 -18.18 -9.88 25.79
N LYS A 516 -17.40 -9.90 26.88
CA LYS A 516 -16.32 -10.85 27.10
C LYS A 516 -16.80 -12.29 27.18
N MET A 517 -15.92 -13.22 26.84
CA MET A 517 -16.13 -14.66 26.98
C MET A 517 -15.20 -15.22 28.05
N ILE A 518 -15.70 -16.16 28.85
CA ILE A 518 -14.92 -16.82 29.89
C ILE A 518 -14.85 -18.31 29.56
N LEU A 519 -13.64 -18.86 29.49
CA LEU A 519 -13.37 -20.28 29.32
C LEU A 519 -12.76 -20.84 30.59
N LYS A 520 -13.24 -21.99 31.05
CA LYS A 520 -12.64 -22.78 32.14
C LYS A 520 -11.60 -23.73 31.60
N LYS A 521 -10.68 -24.16 32.48
CA LYS A 521 -9.61 -25.10 32.11
C LYS A 521 -10.15 -26.33 31.37
N GLY A 522 -9.58 -26.60 30.20
CA GLY A 522 -9.95 -27.70 29.32
C GLY A 522 -11.12 -27.41 28.37
N GLU A 523 -11.86 -26.32 28.58
CA GLU A 523 -12.92 -25.90 27.65
C GLU A 523 -12.33 -25.51 26.30
N LYS A 524 -13.12 -25.79 25.25
CA LYS A 524 -12.74 -25.54 23.87
C LYS A 524 -13.67 -24.54 23.22
N LEU A 525 -13.09 -23.55 22.57
CA LEU A 525 -13.78 -22.63 21.69
C LEU A 525 -13.39 -22.93 20.24
N LYS A 526 -14.38 -23.24 19.39
CA LYS A 526 -14.16 -23.49 17.97
C LYS A 526 -14.74 -22.34 17.14
N LEU A 527 -13.91 -21.74 16.29
CA LEU A 527 -14.30 -20.68 15.37
C LEU A 527 -14.04 -21.13 13.92
N LYS A 528 -15.03 -20.91 13.05
CA LYS A 528 -14.97 -21.22 11.62
C LYS A 528 -15.37 -19.99 10.81
N TYR A 529 -14.54 -19.63 9.83
CA TYR A 529 -14.83 -18.55 8.89
C TYR A 529 -14.51 -19.00 7.47
N ARG A 530 -15.17 -18.39 6.48
CA ARG A 530 -14.75 -18.48 5.09
C ARG A 530 -14.51 -17.08 4.57
N LEU A 531 -13.42 -16.87 3.85
CA LEU A 531 -13.16 -15.66 3.10
C LEU A 531 -13.22 -16.00 1.60
N LEU A 532 -13.88 -15.16 0.81
CA LEU A 532 -13.98 -15.25 -0.65
C LEU A 532 -13.32 -14.02 -1.26
N VAL A 533 -12.43 -14.22 -2.23
CA VAL A 533 -11.88 -13.17 -3.09
C VAL A 533 -12.45 -13.33 -4.49
N SER A 534 -12.93 -12.23 -5.10
CA SER A 534 -13.49 -12.25 -6.45
C SER A 534 -13.06 -11.04 -7.29
N SER A 535 -13.00 -11.26 -8.61
CA SER A 535 -12.75 -10.23 -9.62
C SER A 535 -14.08 -9.74 -10.21
N GLY A 536 -14.92 -9.11 -9.40
CA GLY A 536 -16.19 -8.56 -9.85
C GLY A 536 -17.19 -8.31 -8.73
N GLU A 537 -18.35 -7.79 -9.13
CA GLU A 537 -19.51 -7.62 -8.26
C GLU A 537 -20.08 -8.99 -7.88
N LEU A 538 -20.39 -9.17 -6.61
CA LEU A 538 -21.04 -10.38 -6.10
C LEU A 538 -22.46 -10.02 -5.68
N ASN A 539 -23.44 -10.55 -6.41
CA ASN A 539 -24.83 -10.36 -6.03
C ASN A 539 -25.19 -11.23 -4.80
N GLN A 540 -26.24 -10.81 -4.10
CA GLN A 540 -26.69 -11.44 -2.86
C GLN A 540 -27.05 -12.92 -3.03
N ALA A 541 -27.56 -13.34 -4.19
CA ALA A 541 -27.91 -14.73 -4.45
C ALA A 541 -26.67 -15.63 -4.51
N ILE A 542 -25.60 -15.18 -5.17
CA ILE A 542 -24.30 -15.87 -5.21
C ILE A 542 -23.73 -15.98 -3.80
N LEU A 543 -23.73 -14.90 -3.03
CA LEU A 543 -23.20 -14.89 -1.67
C LEU A 543 -24.00 -15.81 -0.73
N ASN A 544 -25.32 -15.80 -0.81
CA ASN A 544 -26.17 -16.71 -0.05
C ASN A 544 -25.96 -18.18 -0.44
N SER A 545 -25.74 -18.47 -1.73
CA SER A 545 -25.38 -19.81 -2.19
C SER A 545 -24.05 -20.27 -1.59
N ASN A 546 -23.03 -19.40 -1.60
CA ASN A 546 -21.73 -19.67 -1.00
C ASN A 546 -21.81 -19.91 0.52
N TRP A 547 -22.60 -19.11 1.24
CA TRP A 547 -22.85 -19.34 2.66
C TRP A 547 -23.56 -20.66 2.93
N ASN A 548 -24.58 -21.00 2.11
CA ASN A 548 -25.29 -22.28 2.21
C ASN A 548 -24.39 -23.50 1.93
N GLN A 549 -23.38 -23.36 1.07
CA GLN A 549 -22.37 -24.40 0.87
C GLN A 549 -21.36 -24.46 2.03
N PHE A 550 -21.03 -23.31 2.62
CA PHE A 550 -20.07 -23.25 3.72
C PHE A 550 -20.64 -23.84 5.01
N LYS A 551 -21.91 -23.55 5.34
CA LYS A 551 -22.54 -23.98 6.60
C LYS A 551 -22.67 -25.50 6.78
N THR A 552 -22.46 -26.28 5.72
CA THR A 552 -22.51 -27.75 5.73
C THR A 552 -21.14 -28.40 5.91
N LYS A 553 -20.06 -27.61 5.98
CA LYS A 553 -18.68 -28.04 6.20
C LYS A 553 -18.23 -27.78 7.64
#